data_AF-A0A7T5JGE6-F1
#
_entry.id   AF-A0A7T5JGE6-F1
#
_cell.length_a   1.000
_cell.length_b   1.000
_cell.length_c   1.000
_cell.angle_alpha   90.00
_cell.angle_beta   90.00
_cell.angle_gamma   90.00
#
_symmetry.space_group_name_H-M   'P 1'
#
loop_
_entity.id
_entity.type
_entity.pdbx_description
1 polymer ?
#
loop_
_entity_poly.entity_id
_entity_poly.type
_entity_poly.pdbx_seq_one_letter_code
_entity_poly.pdbx_strand_id
1 'polypeptide(L)'
;MTTFNITSEELSEALEITIEKLFDICDFFDSDPDDDWNLVEGVDFRWGVFKTRLFSPEGAVAICNYLEINKKERPMFKRWERWLLQRDAKLKGLMVAKRIQEISSRDDGEIIYQNSKAFFSPRACREVLGIGKRQDLLQKTFRKLLFRKDGIEPPKPGTDFLESKRIEEIESMNTDDLHKLCSNEGIKWRNVNEKGKNLNKREIIDKIVFTLRSKDKNQESYVLKDYFFSGSGLASISKSLEIELTQEHRKAWMEAVHKYAQKAISVIEDHEQEREKRIKVAMDRVKSNARGYCQITNRRQSIHKFNLEVHHLFDKNHYPKLADLEVNLIAIASDTHKHFHQWMGGCHTSCTIEDMERYIAEFSGSLFQGGDAVEQSTKVAIKLSSAKKALKSYL
;
A
#
# COMPACT_ATOMS: atom_id res chain seq x y z
N MET A 1 11.16 -3.59 6.48
CA MET A 1 10.65 -3.18 7.80
C MET A 1 9.55 -4.15 8.16
N THR A 2 9.66 -4.77 9.33
CA THR A 2 8.59 -5.60 9.88
C THR A 2 7.43 -4.70 10.31
N THR A 3 6.22 -5.07 9.93
CA THR A 3 5.01 -4.29 10.21
C THR A 3 4.29 -4.87 11.43
N PHE A 4 3.93 -4.00 12.36
CA PHE A 4 3.28 -4.35 13.62
C PHE A 4 1.86 -3.80 13.62
N ASN A 5 0.90 -4.65 13.26
CA ASN A 5 -0.48 -4.27 13.01
C ASN A 5 -1.51 -5.20 13.64
N ILE A 6 -1.09 -6.26 14.36
CA ILE A 6 -1.98 -7.16 15.08
C ILE A 6 -2.05 -6.69 16.55
N THR A 7 -3.22 -6.27 17.02
CA THR A 7 -3.36 -5.85 18.43
C THR A 7 -3.43 -7.05 19.37
N SER A 8 -3.23 -6.81 20.67
CA SER A 8 -3.37 -7.85 21.69
C SER A 8 -4.81 -8.39 21.75
N GLU A 9 -5.80 -7.52 21.54
CA GLU A 9 -7.22 -7.89 21.43
C GLU A 9 -7.46 -8.76 20.20
N GLU A 10 -6.99 -8.34 19.02
CA GLU A 10 -7.15 -9.11 17.78
C GLU A 10 -6.47 -10.48 17.87
N LEU A 11 -5.27 -10.54 18.46
CA LEU A 11 -4.53 -11.79 18.61
C LEU A 11 -5.20 -12.72 19.64
N SER A 12 -5.60 -12.21 20.80
CA SER A 12 -6.26 -13.03 21.83
C SER A 12 -7.61 -13.58 21.34
N GLU A 13 -8.39 -12.76 20.63
CA GLU A 13 -9.63 -13.20 19.99
C GLU A 13 -9.36 -14.29 18.94
N ALA A 14 -8.35 -14.11 18.08
CA ALA A 14 -7.99 -15.08 17.04
C ALA A 14 -7.42 -16.39 17.61
N LEU A 15 -6.81 -16.35 18.80
CA LEU A 15 -6.28 -17.50 19.53
C LEU A 15 -7.32 -18.18 20.44
N GLU A 16 -8.52 -17.60 20.55
CA GLU A 16 -9.58 -18.03 21.49
C GLU A 16 -9.08 -18.15 22.95
N ILE A 17 -8.26 -17.20 23.38
CA ILE A 17 -7.79 -17.07 24.76
C ILE A 17 -8.22 -15.72 25.33
N THR A 18 -8.23 -15.59 26.65
CA THR A 18 -8.47 -14.27 27.25
C THR A 18 -7.27 -13.37 27.03
N ILE A 19 -7.48 -12.05 27.03
CA ILE A 19 -6.39 -11.09 26.86
C ILE A 19 -5.40 -11.17 28.02
N GLU A 20 -5.86 -11.46 29.23
CA GLU A 20 -5.01 -11.71 30.39
C GLU A 20 -4.12 -12.92 30.15
N LYS A 21 -4.66 -13.99 29.56
CA LYS A 21 -3.86 -15.17 29.25
C LYS A 21 -2.80 -14.87 28.18
N LEU A 22 -3.09 -14.01 27.21
CA LEU A 22 -2.12 -13.54 26.24
C LEU A 22 -0.99 -12.74 26.91
N PHE A 23 -1.32 -11.90 27.89
CA PHE A 23 -0.33 -11.15 28.66
C PHE A 23 0.50 -12.06 29.57
N ASP A 24 -0.10 -13.07 30.22
CA ASP A 24 0.67 -14.06 30.98
C ASP A 24 1.72 -14.77 30.11
N ILE A 25 1.37 -15.04 28.84
CA ILE A 25 2.31 -15.64 27.87
C ILE A 25 3.40 -14.63 27.52
N CYS A 26 3.03 -13.39 27.25
CA CYS A 26 4.00 -12.33 26.98
C CYS A 26 4.99 -12.14 28.13
N ASP A 27 4.50 -12.12 29.37
CA ASP A 27 5.30 -12.01 30.58
C ASP A 27 6.20 -13.24 30.76
N PHE A 28 5.73 -14.44 30.38
CA PHE A 28 6.57 -15.64 30.34
C PHE A 28 7.75 -15.47 29.37
N PHE A 29 7.50 -15.01 28.14
CA PHE A 29 8.57 -14.77 27.15
C PHE A 29 9.56 -13.68 27.60
N ASP A 30 9.12 -12.73 28.42
CA ASP A 30 9.99 -11.68 28.95
C ASP A 30 10.78 -12.13 30.20
N SER A 31 10.37 -13.23 30.84
CA SER A 31 10.87 -13.63 32.17
C SER A 31 12.27 -14.25 32.14
N ASP A 32 12.67 -14.86 31.03
CA ASP A 32 13.99 -15.45 30.84
C ASP A 32 14.52 -15.12 29.42
N PRO A 33 15.49 -14.19 29.28
CA PRO A 33 16.03 -13.81 27.98
C PRO A 33 16.91 -14.91 27.33
N ASP A 34 17.28 -15.96 28.09
CA ASP A 34 18.11 -17.07 27.62
C ASP A 34 17.30 -18.34 27.29
N ASP A 35 15.96 -18.30 27.41
CA ASP A 35 15.05 -19.37 26.96
C ASP A 35 14.93 -19.37 25.40
N ASP A 36 14.57 -20.54 24.85
CA ASP A 36 14.17 -20.73 23.46
C ASP A 36 12.93 -19.89 23.08
N TRP A 37 12.20 -19.36 24.06
CA TRP A 37 11.02 -18.52 23.90
C TRP A 37 11.31 -17.04 24.11
N ASN A 38 11.69 -16.35 23.04
CA ASN A 38 11.93 -14.90 23.06
C ASN A 38 11.04 -14.18 22.04
N LEU A 39 10.36 -13.11 22.49
CA LEU A 39 9.74 -12.14 21.60
C LEU A 39 10.67 -10.93 21.54
N VAL A 40 11.21 -10.63 20.36
CA VAL A 40 12.15 -9.54 20.19
C VAL A 40 11.40 -8.26 19.80
N GLU A 41 11.54 -7.20 20.61
CA GLU A 41 10.99 -5.88 20.28
C GLU A 41 11.59 -5.37 18.96
N GLY A 42 10.73 -4.91 18.04
CA GLY A 42 11.14 -4.50 16.69
C GLY A 42 11.25 -5.65 15.67
N VAL A 43 10.99 -6.89 16.10
CA VAL A 43 10.85 -8.07 15.21
C VAL A 43 9.48 -8.74 15.41
N ASP A 44 9.17 -9.13 16.64
CA ASP A 44 7.97 -9.91 16.97
C ASP A 44 6.83 -9.04 17.50
N PHE A 45 7.18 -7.95 18.20
CA PHE A 45 6.22 -6.96 18.65
C PHE A 45 6.84 -5.55 18.74
N ARG A 46 5.99 -4.55 18.93
CA ARG A 46 6.36 -3.22 19.40
C ARG A 46 5.37 -2.72 20.45
N TRP A 47 5.79 -1.78 21.28
CA TRP A 47 4.88 -1.12 22.21
C TRP A 47 3.97 -0.11 21.48
N GLY A 48 2.67 -0.26 21.70
CA GLY A 48 1.63 0.68 21.34
C GLY A 48 1.34 1.69 22.46
N VAL A 49 0.26 2.44 22.29
CA VAL A 49 -0.22 3.39 23.30
C VAL A 49 -0.72 2.60 24.53
N PHE A 50 -0.47 3.12 25.74
CA PHE A 50 -0.86 2.48 27.00
C PHE A 50 -0.17 1.15 27.32
N LYS A 51 1.07 0.93 26.85
CA LYS A 51 1.83 -0.31 27.07
C LYS A 51 1.13 -1.57 26.55
N THR A 52 0.30 -1.44 25.52
CA THR A 52 -0.22 -2.60 24.79
C THR A 52 0.80 -3.07 23.76
N ARG A 53 0.86 -4.38 23.47
CA ARG A 53 1.73 -4.92 22.43
C ARG A 53 1.00 -4.92 21.09
N LEU A 54 1.71 -4.45 20.06
CA LEU A 54 1.35 -4.63 18.66
C LEU A 54 2.26 -5.70 18.07
N PHE A 55 1.70 -6.82 17.67
CA PHE A 55 2.44 -7.97 17.16
C PHE A 55 2.65 -7.87 15.64
N SER A 56 3.78 -8.38 15.19
CA SER A 56 3.99 -8.77 13.80
C SER A 56 3.34 -10.13 13.54
N PRO A 57 3.14 -10.52 12.26
CA PRO A 57 2.76 -11.88 11.93
C PRO A 57 3.70 -12.94 12.51
N GLU A 58 5.00 -12.67 12.55
CA GLU A 58 6.02 -13.54 13.12
C GLU A 58 5.87 -13.69 14.64
N GLY A 59 5.65 -12.59 15.37
CA GLY A 59 5.43 -12.65 16.82
C GLY A 59 4.12 -13.33 17.19
N ALA A 60 3.07 -13.15 16.39
CA ALA A 60 1.83 -13.91 16.54
C ALA A 60 2.08 -15.42 16.39
N VAL A 61 2.93 -15.84 15.44
CA VAL A 61 3.33 -17.25 15.26
C VAL A 61 4.16 -17.76 16.44
N ALA A 62 5.07 -16.96 17.00
CA ALA A 62 5.84 -17.36 18.18
C ALA A 62 4.94 -17.67 19.39
N ILE A 63 3.95 -16.81 19.65
CA ILE A 63 2.94 -17.02 20.71
C ILE A 63 2.10 -18.27 20.45
N CYS A 64 1.73 -18.51 19.18
CA CYS A 64 1.06 -19.74 18.79
C CYS A 64 1.88 -20.99 19.17
N ASN A 65 3.16 -21.01 18.80
CA ASN A 65 4.06 -22.14 19.07
C ASN A 65 4.18 -22.40 20.59
N TYR A 66 4.24 -21.36 21.41
CA TYR A 66 4.29 -21.51 22.87
C TYR A 66 3.04 -22.17 23.43
N LEU A 67 1.87 -21.73 22.97
CA LEU A 67 0.58 -22.29 23.37
C LEU A 67 0.43 -23.76 22.99
N GLU A 68 1.05 -24.18 21.88
CA GLU A 68 1.07 -25.57 21.45
C GLU A 68 1.95 -26.44 22.35
N ILE A 69 3.16 -25.98 22.67
CA ILE A 69 4.13 -26.76 23.46
C ILE A 69 3.69 -26.89 24.92
N ASN A 70 3.05 -25.85 25.47
CA ASN A 70 2.67 -25.79 26.89
C ASN A 70 1.27 -26.34 27.20
N LYS A 71 0.48 -26.74 26.20
CA LYS A 71 -0.75 -27.53 26.43
C LYS A 71 -0.37 -29.00 26.64
N LYS A 72 -0.46 -29.46 27.89
CA LYS A 72 -0.30 -30.87 28.30
C LYS A 72 -1.33 -31.79 27.60
N GLU A 73 -1.11 -32.14 26.34
CA GLU A 73 -1.61 -33.35 25.69
C GLU A 73 -0.98 -33.55 24.29
N ARG A 74 0.01 -34.46 24.22
CA ARG A 74 0.42 -35.34 23.07
C ARG A 74 1.25 -34.75 21.88
N PRO A 75 2.16 -35.57 21.31
CA PRO A 75 3.45 -35.21 20.66
C PRO A 75 3.33 -34.76 19.20
N MET A 76 4.26 -34.06 18.56
CA MET A 76 5.05 -32.84 18.87
C MET A 76 5.43 -32.20 17.51
N PHE A 77 5.47 -32.97 16.41
CA PHE A 77 5.72 -32.43 15.05
C PHE A 77 4.66 -32.78 13.98
N LYS A 78 3.89 -33.87 14.14
CA LYS A 78 2.79 -34.23 13.20
C LYS A 78 1.49 -33.43 13.42
N ARG A 79 1.48 -32.55 14.43
CA ARG A 79 0.30 -31.80 14.86
C ARG A 79 0.35 -30.33 14.45
N TRP A 80 1.52 -29.75 14.23
CA TRP A 80 1.68 -28.39 13.68
C TRP A 80 1.09 -28.27 12.26
N GLU A 81 1.36 -29.25 11.39
CA GLU A 81 0.67 -29.37 10.10
C GLU A 81 -0.85 -29.48 10.27
N ARG A 82 -1.34 -30.24 11.26
CA ARG A 82 -2.79 -30.44 11.49
C ARG A 82 -3.48 -29.30 12.23
N TRP A 83 -2.77 -28.54 13.06
CA TRP A 83 -3.29 -27.46 13.90
C TRP A 83 -3.44 -26.18 13.09
N LEU A 84 -2.42 -25.81 12.29
CA LEU A 84 -2.58 -24.82 11.22
C LEU A 84 -3.65 -25.25 10.20
N LEU A 85 -3.93 -26.54 10.01
CA LEU A 85 -5.05 -27.00 9.19
C LEU A 85 -6.43 -26.93 9.89
N GLN A 86 -6.52 -27.00 11.22
CA GLN A 86 -7.81 -27.19 11.94
C GLN A 86 -8.24 -26.08 12.93
N ARG A 87 -7.34 -25.26 13.49
CA ARG A 87 -7.67 -24.07 14.32
C ARG A 87 -6.92 -22.86 13.74
N ASP A 88 -7.52 -21.79 13.27
CA ASP A 88 -8.90 -21.38 13.27
C ASP A 88 -9.12 -20.55 11.99
N ALA A 89 -10.28 -20.69 11.36
CA ALA A 89 -10.65 -19.95 10.16
C ALA A 89 -10.42 -18.44 10.34
N LYS A 90 -10.63 -17.95 11.56
CA LYS A 90 -10.41 -16.57 11.98
C LYS A 90 -8.95 -16.14 11.91
N LEU A 91 -8.02 -16.88 12.50
CA LEU A 91 -6.59 -16.52 12.50
C LEU A 91 -6.03 -16.47 11.08
N LYS A 92 -6.35 -17.47 10.25
CA LYS A 92 -5.98 -17.47 8.82
C LYS A 92 -6.54 -16.26 8.09
N GLY A 93 -7.81 -15.94 8.32
CA GLY A 93 -8.46 -14.76 7.75
C GLY A 93 -7.78 -13.46 8.18
N LEU A 94 -7.43 -13.34 9.46
CA LEU A 94 -6.71 -12.19 10.02
C LEU A 94 -5.33 -12.04 9.39
N MET A 95 -4.54 -13.11 9.29
CA MET A 95 -3.20 -13.07 8.70
C MET A 95 -3.26 -12.64 7.22
N VAL A 96 -4.19 -13.20 6.44
CA VAL A 96 -4.39 -12.82 5.03
C VAL A 96 -4.81 -11.35 4.93
N ALA A 97 -5.74 -10.91 5.79
CA ALA A 97 -6.22 -9.53 5.79
C ALA A 97 -5.12 -8.53 6.16
N LYS A 98 -4.34 -8.79 7.21
CA LYS A 98 -3.21 -7.95 7.63
C LYS A 98 -2.14 -7.90 6.54
N ARG A 99 -1.83 -9.02 5.89
CA ARG A 99 -0.90 -9.08 4.76
C ARG A 99 -1.35 -8.20 3.59
N ILE A 100 -2.63 -8.25 3.23
CA ILE A 100 -3.21 -7.40 2.18
C ILE A 100 -3.18 -5.93 2.60
N GLN A 101 -3.55 -5.63 3.85
CA GLN A 101 -3.54 -4.28 4.40
C GLN A 101 -2.12 -3.68 4.36
N GLU A 102 -1.10 -4.43 4.77
CA GLU A 102 0.30 -4.02 4.71
C GLU A 102 0.71 -3.64 3.29
N ILE A 103 0.42 -4.50 2.32
CA ILE A 103 0.73 -4.25 0.91
C ILE A 103 -0.02 -3.00 0.42
N SER A 104 -1.31 -2.88 0.75
CA SER A 104 -2.14 -1.73 0.34
C SER A 104 -1.71 -0.40 0.96
N SER A 105 -1.05 -0.43 2.12
CA SER A 105 -0.56 0.77 2.79
C SER A 105 0.70 1.36 2.16
N ARG A 106 1.44 0.57 1.36
CA ARG A 106 2.68 1.01 0.70
C ARG A 106 2.36 2.02 -0.41
N ASP A 107 3.32 2.91 -0.70
CA ASP A 107 3.18 3.94 -1.74
C ASP A 107 4.11 3.69 -2.93
N ASP A 108 4.17 2.43 -3.37
CA ASP A 108 5.11 1.95 -4.39
C ASP A 108 4.42 1.44 -5.66
N GLY A 109 3.14 1.77 -5.86
CA GLY A 109 2.37 1.37 -7.05
C GLY A 109 2.04 -0.13 -7.09
N GLU A 110 2.11 -0.81 -5.95
CA GLU A 110 1.85 -2.25 -5.82
C GLU A 110 0.36 -2.61 -5.99
N ILE A 111 -0.54 -1.63 -5.93
CA ILE A 111 -1.97 -1.79 -6.20
C ILE A 111 -2.43 -0.69 -7.16
N ILE A 112 -3.16 -1.08 -8.20
CA ILE A 112 -3.86 -0.18 -9.11
C ILE A 112 -5.37 -0.38 -8.96
N TYR A 113 -6.13 0.71 -9.01
CA TYR A 113 -7.60 0.66 -8.96
C TYR A 113 -8.17 0.91 -10.35
N GLN A 114 -8.98 -0.02 -10.84
CA GLN A 114 -9.69 0.11 -12.12
C GLN A 114 -11.12 -0.40 -11.97
N ASN A 115 -12.11 0.41 -12.39
CA ASN A 115 -13.53 0.08 -12.27
C ASN A 115 -13.91 -0.34 -10.83
N SER A 116 -13.42 0.42 -9.84
CA SER A 116 -13.62 0.17 -8.40
C SER A 116 -13.08 -1.17 -7.88
N LYS A 117 -12.20 -1.84 -8.65
CA LYS A 117 -11.51 -3.06 -8.24
C LYS A 117 -10.03 -2.80 -8.02
N ALA A 118 -9.47 -3.43 -6.99
CA ALA A 118 -8.05 -3.41 -6.71
C ALA A 118 -7.35 -4.53 -7.48
N PHE A 119 -6.26 -4.19 -8.17
CA PHE A 119 -5.40 -5.14 -8.86
C PHE A 119 -3.97 -5.02 -8.32
N PHE A 120 -3.45 -6.14 -7.83
CA PHE A 120 -2.15 -6.23 -7.18
C PHE A 120 -1.07 -6.52 -8.22
N SER A 121 0.05 -5.81 -8.14
CA SER A 121 1.21 -6.05 -8.99
C SER A 121 1.72 -7.50 -8.83
N PRO A 122 2.55 -8.00 -9.77
CA PRO A 122 3.18 -9.30 -9.61
C PRO A 122 3.95 -9.45 -8.29
N ARG A 123 4.62 -8.39 -7.81
CA ARG A 123 5.36 -8.45 -6.55
C ARG A 123 4.42 -8.59 -5.36
N ALA A 124 3.44 -7.71 -5.25
CA ALA A 124 2.38 -7.79 -4.27
C ALA A 124 1.70 -9.17 -4.25
N CYS A 125 1.38 -9.72 -5.43
CA CYS A 125 0.78 -11.05 -5.53
C CYS A 125 1.67 -12.14 -4.94
N ARG A 126 2.98 -12.12 -5.22
CA ARG A 126 3.93 -13.08 -4.63
C ARG A 126 4.01 -12.95 -3.11
N GLU A 127 3.89 -11.73 -2.60
CA GLU A 127 3.90 -11.45 -1.17
C GLU A 127 2.62 -11.95 -0.48
N VAL A 128 1.44 -11.76 -1.07
CA VAL A 128 0.16 -12.33 -0.59
C VAL A 128 0.22 -13.87 -0.64
N LEU A 129 0.69 -14.43 -1.75
CA LEU A 129 0.78 -15.88 -1.95
C LEU A 129 1.93 -16.52 -1.16
N GLY A 130 2.79 -15.77 -0.48
CA GLY A 130 3.90 -16.35 0.28
C GLY A 130 4.91 -17.15 -0.56
N ILE A 131 5.02 -16.87 -1.86
CA ILE A 131 5.92 -17.59 -2.79
C ILE A 131 7.28 -16.91 -3.00
N GLY A 132 7.54 -15.84 -2.25
CA GLY A 132 8.84 -15.14 -2.23
C GLY A 132 9.21 -14.54 -3.59
N LYS A 133 10.41 -14.84 -4.09
CA LYS A 133 10.92 -14.33 -5.37
C LYS A 133 10.50 -15.16 -6.60
N ARG A 134 9.62 -16.17 -6.43
CA ARG A 134 9.24 -17.13 -7.48
C ARG A 134 8.22 -16.57 -8.48
N GLN A 135 8.62 -15.55 -9.24
CA GLN A 135 7.81 -14.99 -10.33
C GLN A 135 7.51 -16.03 -11.42
N ASP A 136 8.46 -16.94 -11.66
CA ASP A 136 8.30 -18.08 -12.56
C ASP A 136 7.09 -18.95 -12.18
N LEU A 137 6.88 -19.18 -10.88
CA LEU A 137 5.78 -19.99 -10.38
C LEU A 137 4.44 -19.27 -10.59
N LEU A 138 4.37 -17.99 -10.24
CA LEU A 138 3.17 -17.16 -10.45
C LEU A 138 2.74 -17.17 -11.93
N GLN A 139 3.68 -16.89 -12.84
CA GLN A 139 3.41 -16.85 -14.28
C GLN A 139 3.04 -18.23 -14.82
N LYS A 140 3.77 -19.28 -14.42
CA LYS A 140 3.49 -20.65 -14.87
C LYS A 140 2.09 -21.10 -14.45
N THR A 141 1.71 -20.85 -13.19
CA THR A 141 0.37 -21.20 -12.70
C THR A 141 -0.71 -20.41 -13.43
N PHE A 142 -0.52 -19.10 -13.61
CA PHE A 142 -1.49 -18.30 -14.34
C PHE A 142 -1.65 -18.73 -15.81
N ARG A 143 -0.55 -19.07 -16.50
CA ARG A 143 -0.59 -19.63 -17.87
C ARG A 143 -1.43 -20.91 -17.92
N LYS A 144 -1.24 -21.83 -16.97
CA LYS A 144 -2.05 -23.05 -16.91
C LYS A 144 -3.54 -22.73 -16.74
N LEU A 145 -3.88 -21.73 -15.93
CA LEU A 145 -5.26 -21.29 -15.74
C LEU A 145 -5.86 -20.69 -17.03
N LEU A 146 -5.08 -19.95 -17.81
CA LEU A 146 -5.55 -19.38 -19.08
C LEU A 146 -5.81 -20.46 -20.15
N PHE A 147 -4.98 -21.51 -20.21
CA PHE A 147 -5.01 -22.52 -21.26
C PHE A 147 -5.54 -23.89 -20.81
N ARG A 148 -6.21 -23.95 -19.64
CA ARG A 148 -6.79 -25.19 -19.13
C ARG A 148 -7.89 -25.72 -20.04
N LYS A 149 -8.03 -27.05 -20.08
CA LYS A 149 -9.03 -27.76 -20.88
C LYS A 149 -10.04 -28.53 -20.02
N ASP A 150 -10.09 -28.21 -18.73
CA ASP A 150 -10.94 -28.87 -17.73
C ASP A 150 -12.39 -28.36 -17.73
N GLY A 151 -12.76 -27.47 -18.67
CA GLY A 151 -14.10 -26.91 -18.80
C GLY A 151 -14.42 -25.81 -17.77
N ILE A 152 -13.49 -25.47 -16.88
CA ILE A 152 -13.66 -24.37 -15.94
C ILE A 152 -13.28 -23.06 -16.64
N GLU A 153 -14.15 -22.06 -16.58
CA GLU A 153 -13.98 -20.79 -17.29
C GLU A 153 -12.64 -20.12 -16.96
N PRO A 154 -11.80 -19.74 -17.94
CA PRO A 154 -10.52 -19.13 -17.67
C PRO A 154 -10.69 -17.73 -17.05
N PRO A 155 -9.66 -17.23 -16.33
CA PRO A 155 -9.67 -15.86 -15.82
C PRO A 155 -9.95 -14.85 -16.93
N LYS A 156 -10.72 -13.79 -16.63
CA LYS A 156 -11.15 -12.77 -17.58
C LYS A 156 -10.33 -11.47 -17.45
N PRO A 157 -9.80 -10.91 -18.55
CA PRO A 157 -9.19 -9.58 -18.55
C PRO A 157 -10.14 -8.50 -18.00
N GLY A 158 -9.63 -7.56 -17.22
CA GLY A 158 -10.41 -6.48 -16.61
C GLY A 158 -11.29 -6.90 -15.43
N THR A 159 -11.40 -8.20 -15.15
CA THR A 159 -12.16 -8.76 -14.03
C THR A 159 -11.24 -9.46 -13.04
N ASP A 160 -10.46 -10.43 -13.53
CA ASP A 160 -9.57 -11.27 -12.72
C ASP A 160 -8.11 -10.79 -12.81
N PHE A 161 -7.74 -10.19 -13.94
CA PHE A 161 -6.41 -9.67 -14.15
C PHE A 161 -6.38 -8.47 -15.10
N LEU A 162 -5.32 -7.68 -15.00
CA LEU A 162 -4.94 -6.67 -15.98
C LEU A 162 -3.59 -7.02 -16.57
N GLU A 163 -3.46 -6.77 -17.85
CA GLU A 163 -2.20 -6.91 -18.56
C GLU A 163 -1.43 -5.59 -18.49
N SER A 164 -0.23 -5.60 -17.93
CA SER A 164 0.66 -4.43 -17.97
C SER A 164 1.09 -4.19 -19.40
N LYS A 165 1.24 -2.92 -19.76
CA LYS A 165 1.85 -2.52 -21.03
C LYS A 165 3.36 -2.45 -20.91
N ARG A 166 3.99 -3.46 -20.32
CA ARG A 166 5.42 -3.48 -19.95
C ARG A 166 6.35 -3.07 -21.10
N ILE A 167 6.00 -3.36 -22.35
CA ILE A 167 6.78 -2.95 -23.51
C ILE A 167 6.69 -1.43 -23.71
N GLU A 168 5.50 -0.84 -23.67
CA GLU A 168 5.33 0.62 -23.73
C GLU A 168 6.02 1.31 -22.53
N GLU A 169 5.99 0.68 -21.35
CA GLU A 169 6.72 1.15 -20.16
C GLU A 169 8.24 1.11 -20.37
N ILE A 170 8.79 -0.02 -20.84
CA ILE A 170 10.22 -0.17 -21.18
C ILE A 170 10.64 0.86 -22.24
N GLU A 171 9.78 1.10 -23.24
CA GLU A 171 10.03 2.10 -24.28
C GLU A 171 10.10 3.53 -23.71
N SER A 172 9.31 3.80 -22.66
CA SER A 172 9.28 5.09 -21.96
C SER A 172 10.45 5.30 -20.96
N MET A 173 11.00 4.23 -20.37
CA MET A 173 12.05 4.30 -19.33
C MET A 173 13.31 5.07 -19.75
N ASN A 174 13.94 5.79 -18.83
CA ASN A 174 15.28 6.36 -19.08
C ASN A 174 16.37 5.27 -18.95
N THR A 175 17.62 5.61 -19.26
CA THR A 175 18.74 4.66 -19.24
C THR A 175 19.01 4.06 -17.85
N ASP A 176 18.84 4.83 -16.78
CA ASP A 176 19.07 4.38 -15.41
C ASP A 176 18.00 3.37 -14.98
N ASP A 177 16.75 3.60 -15.37
CA ASP A 177 15.64 2.69 -15.09
C ASP A 177 15.75 1.40 -15.91
N LEU A 178 16.23 1.48 -17.16
CA LEU A 178 16.59 0.29 -17.95
C LEU A 178 17.72 -0.52 -17.29
N HIS A 179 18.71 0.15 -16.67
CA HIS A 179 19.78 -0.52 -15.93
C HIS A 179 19.27 -1.24 -14.67
N LYS A 180 18.36 -0.61 -13.92
CA LYS A 180 17.67 -1.23 -12.77
C LYS A 180 16.83 -2.43 -13.20
N LEU A 181 16.04 -2.29 -14.27
CA LEU A 181 15.26 -3.38 -14.84
C LEU A 181 16.15 -4.57 -15.19
N CYS A 182 17.27 -4.34 -15.86
CA CYS A 182 18.22 -5.41 -16.20
C CYS A 182 18.73 -6.13 -14.94
N SER A 183 19.04 -5.38 -13.89
CA SER A 183 19.51 -5.96 -12.62
C SER A 183 18.43 -6.83 -11.97
N ASN A 184 17.19 -6.36 -11.92
CA ASN A 184 16.04 -7.09 -11.36
C ASN A 184 15.71 -8.37 -12.13
N GLU A 185 15.84 -8.31 -13.46
CA GLU A 185 15.55 -9.43 -14.38
C GLU A 185 16.76 -10.37 -14.57
N GLY A 186 17.86 -10.15 -13.87
CA GLY A 186 19.09 -10.93 -14.01
C GLY A 186 19.68 -10.87 -15.43
N ILE A 187 19.52 -9.73 -16.11
CA ILE A 187 20.16 -9.40 -17.38
C ILE A 187 21.42 -8.59 -17.07
N LYS A 188 22.58 -9.08 -17.50
CA LYS A 188 23.82 -8.32 -17.31
C LYS A 188 23.80 -7.10 -18.23
N TRP A 189 23.83 -5.88 -17.69
CA TRP A 189 23.79 -4.64 -18.47
C TRP A 189 24.81 -4.61 -19.62
N ARG A 190 26.03 -5.07 -19.35
CA ARG A 190 27.11 -5.19 -20.35
C ARG A 190 26.75 -6.05 -21.58
N ASN A 191 25.75 -6.94 -21.47
CA ASN A 191 25.28 -7.78 -22.57
C ASN A 191 24.26 -7.04 -23.45
N VAL A 192 23.60 -6.00 -22.94
CA VAL A 192 22.61 -5.18 -23.69
C VAL A 192 23.20 -3.84 -24.13
N ASN A 193 24.15 -3.30 -23.35
CA ASN A 193 24.91 -2.09 -23.63
C ASN A 193 26.40 -2.46 -23.75
N GLU A 194 26.80 -2.92 -24.93
CA GLU A 194 28.16 -3.40 -25.22
C GLU A 194 29.18 -2.27 -25.10
N LYS A 195 30.20 -2.45 -24.25
CA LYS A 195 31.30 -1.48 -24.13
C LYS A 195 31.95 -1.24 -25.50
N GLY A 196 31.96 0.01 -25.95
CA GLY A 196 32.57 0.43 -27.22
C GLY A 196 31.60 0.53 -28.40
N LYS A 197 30.32 0.17 -28.23
CA LYS A 197 29.27 0.49 -29.21
C LYS A 197 28.37 1.59 -28.67
N ASN A 198 28.27 2.71 -29.40
CA ASN A 198 27.31 3.77 -29.12
C ASN A 198 25.90 3.31 -29.55
N LEU A 199 25.34 2.35 -28.83
CA LEU A 199 23.96 1.90 -29.06
C LEU A 199 23.01 3.02 -28.64
N ASN A 200 22.05 3.32 -29.50
CA ASN A 200 20.99 4.25 -29.15
C ASN A 200 19.98 3.56 -28.20
N LYS A 201 19.16 4.36 -27.52
CA LYS A 201 18.17 3.89 -26.53
C LYS A 201 17.28 2.77 -27.09
N ARG A 202 16.86 2.90 -28.36
CA ARG A 202 15.96 1.92 -29.00
C ARG A 202 16.65 0.58 -29.22
N GLU A 203 17.91 0.57 -29.64
CA GLU A 203 18.70 -0.66 -29.77
C GLU A 203 18.93 -1.36 -28.42
N ILE A 204 19.13 -0.60 -27.34
CA ILE A 204 19.23 -1.14 -25.98
C ILE A 204 17.90 -1.77 -25.57
N ILE A 205 16.78 -1.08 -25.79
CA ILE A 205 15.43 -1.60 -25.53
C ILE A 205 15.19 -2.89 -26.33
N ASP A 206 15.46 -2.89 -27.62
CA ASP A 206 15.26 -4.05 -28.50
C ASP A 206 16.07 -5.26 -28.00
N LYS A 207 17.31 -5.06 -27.56
CA LYS A 207 18.13 -6.12 -26.95
C LYS A 207 17.59 -6.60 -25.61
N ILE A 208 17.09 -5.72 -24.75
CA ILE A 208 16.45 -6.08 -23.48
C ILE A 208 15.20 -6.91 -23.75
N VAL A 209 14.31 -6.41 -24.62
CA VAL A 209 13.06 -7.07 -25.03
C VAL A 209 13.37 -8.43 -25.66
N PHE A 210 14.36 -8.52 -26.55
CA PHE A 210 14.81 -9.78 -27.15
C PHE A 210 15.37 -10.75 -26.10
N THR A 211 16.18 -10.27 -25.16
CA THR A 211 16.73 -11.11 -24.07
C THR A 211 15.63 -11.63 -23.16
N LEU A 212 14.63 -10.80 -22.86
CA LEU A 212 13.44 -11.22 -22.12
C LEU A 212 12.65 -12.27 -22.91
N ARG A 213 12.37 -12.06 -24.21
CA ARG A 213 11.67 -13.04 -25.06
C ARG A 213 12.40 -14.37 -25.17
N SER A 214 13.71 -14.36 -25.32
CA SER A 214 14.54 -15.57 -25.46
C SER A 214 14.68 -16.38 -24.17
N LYS A 215 14.42 -15.78 -23.00
CA LYS A 215 14.22 -16.54 -21.75
C LYS A 215 12.90 -17.32 -21.74
N ASP A 216 11.93 -16.96 -22.59
CA ASP A 216 10.72 -17.76 -22.81
C ASP A 216 11.01 -18.89 -23.80
N LYS A 217 11.18 -20.12 -23.27
CA LYS A 217 11.49 -21.30 -24.11
C LYS A 217 10.40 -21.63 -25.13
N ASN A 218 9.21 -21.02 -25.04
CA ASN A 218 8.08 -21.29 -25.90
C ASN A 218 7.78 -20.19 -26.94
N GLN A 219 8.55 -19.10 -27.01
CA GLN A 219 8.37 -17.99 -27.99
C GLN A 219 6.98 -17.34 -28.08
N GLU A 220 6.01 -17.70 -27.25
CA GLU A 220 4.75 -16.98 -27.11
C GLU A 220 5.00 -15.69 -26.30
N SER A 221 4.49 -14.53 -26.74
CA SER A 221 4.88 -13.17 -26.29
C SER A 221 4.58 -12.79 -24.82
N TYR A 222 4.42 -13.77 -23.92
CA TYR A 222 3.91 -13.63 -22.55
C TYR A 222 4.97 -13.33 -21.48
N VAL A 223 6.28 -13.55 -21.72
CA VAL A 223 7.33 -13.14 -20.76
C VAL A 223 7.45 -11.62 -20.61
N LEU A 224 6.94 -10.85 -21.58
CA LEU A 224 6.94 -9.39 -21.53
C LEU A 224 5.66 -8.82 -20.91
N LYS A 225 4.75 -9.65 -20.42
CA LYS A 225 3.49 -9.20 -19.83
C LYS A 225 3.55 -9.48 -18.34
N ASP A 226 3.66 -8.42 -17.55
CA ASP A 226 3.32 -8.51 -16.14
C ASP A 226 1.80 -8.45 -16.01
N TYR A 227 1.28 -9.26 -15.10
CA TYR A 227 -0.14 -9.33 -14.82
C TYR A 227 -0.40 -8.80 -13.43
N PHE A 228 -1.31 -7.84 -13.35
CA PHE A 228 -1.88 -7.43 -12.09
C PHE A 228 -3.10 -8.30 -11.82
N PHE A 229 -3.30 -8.75 -10.59
CA PHE A 229 -4.39 -9.67 -10.27
C PHE A 229 -5.36 -9.04 -9.28
N SER A 230 -6.66 -9.14 -9.58
CA SER A 230 -7.70 -8.79 -8.61
C SER A 230 -7.83 -9.87 -7.54
N GLY A 231 -8.71 -9.65 -6.56
CA GLY A 231 -9.01 -10.67 -5.56
C GLY A 231 -9.45 -12.01 -6.15
N SER A 232 -10.24 -12.00 -7.23
CA SER A 232 -10.71 -13.23 -7.89
C SER A 232 -9.60 -13.89 -8.71
N GLY A 233 -8.69 -13.10 -9.31
CA GLY A 233 -7.47 -13.60 -9.92
C GLY A 233 -6.55 -14.28 -8.91
N LEU A 234 -6.31 -13.64 -7.77
CA LEU A 234 -5.53 -14.21 -6.66
C LEU A 234 -6.17 -15.47 -6.10
N ALA A 235 -7.50 -15.50 -5.95
CA ALA A 235 -8.24 -16.67 -5.49
C ALA A 235 -8.10 -17.85 -6.47
N SER A 236 -8.08 -17.57 -7.78
CA SER A 236 -7.90 -18.61 -8.81
C SER A 236 -6.47 -19.17 -8.81
N ILE A 237 -5.47 -18.29 -8.70
CA ILE A 237 -4.06 -18.67 -8.65
C ILE A 237 -3.76 -19.48 -7.39
N SER A 238 -4.21 -19.00 -6.22
CA SER A 238 -4.02 -19.71 -4.96
C SER A 238 -4.67 -21.08 -4.99
N LYS A 239 -5.89 -21.23 -5.52
CA LYS A 239 -6.53 -22.55 -5.66
C LYS A 239 -5.74 -23.50 -6.55
N SER A 240 -5.18 -23.02 -7.66
CA SER A 240 -4.33 -23.85 -8.51
C SER A 240 -3.01 -24.23 -7.82
N LEU A 241 -2.40 -23.30 -7.09
CA LEU A 241 -1.19 -23.59 -6.30
C LEU A 241 -1.44 -24.59 -5.16
N GLU A 242 -2.60 -24.54 -4.51
CA GLU A 242 -3.01 -25.51 -3.47
C GLU A 242 -2.92 -26.95 -3.98
N ILE A 243 -3.35 -27.18 -5.24
CA ILE A 243 -3.33 -28.50 -5.87
C ILE A 243 -1.90 -28.91 -6.26
N GLU A 244 -1.10 -27.96 -6.76
CA GLU A 244 0.21 -28.25 -7.35
C GLU A 244 1.36 -28.33 -6.34
N LEU A 245 1.27 -27.61 -5.23
CA LEU A 245 2.31 -27.57 -4.22
C LEU A 245 2.39 -28.91 -3.49
N THR A 246 3.59 -29.34 -3.10
CA THR A 246 3.78 -30.60 -2.38
C THR A 246 3.78 -30.41 -0.86
N GLN A 247 4.13 -29.22 -0.39
CA GLN A 247 4.31 -28.91 1.03
C GLN A 247 2.98 -28.52 1.69
N GLU A 248 2.58 -29.24 2.72
CA GLU A 248 1.27 -29.11 3.37
C GLU A 248 1.02 -27.71 3.94
N HIS A 249 2.02 -27.13 4.62
CA HIS A 249 1.93 -25.75 5.13
C HIS A 249 1.68 -24.72 4.02
N ARG A 250 2.24 -24.92 2.82
CA ARG A 250 2.01 -24.01 1.70
C ARG A 250 0.64 -24.22 1.07
N LYS A 251 0.15 -25.46 1.01
CA LYS A 251 -1.23 -25.74 0.59
C LYS A 251 -2.23 -25.08 1.54
N ALA A 252 -2.03 -25.23 2.84
CA ALA A 252 -2.87 -24.59 3.85
C ALA A 252 -2.87 -23.05 3.74
N TRP A 253 -1.71 -22.44 3.44
CA TRP A 253 -1.64 -21.01 3.15
C TRP A 253 -2.38 -20.65 1.85
N MET A 254 -2.24 -21.45 0.79
CA MET A 254 -2.98 -21.22 -0.47
C MET A 254 -4.49 -21.32 -0.27
N GLU A 255 -4.96 -22.31 0.48
CA GLU A 255 -6.36 -22.46 0.85
C GLU A 255 -6.85 -21.24 1.64
N ALA A 256 -6.05 -20.74 2.59
CA ALA A 256 -6.37 -19.53 3.34
C ALA A 256 -6.49 -18.30 2.42
N VAL A 257 -5.52 -18.09 1.53
CA VAL A 257 -5.55 -16.98 0.56
C VAL A 257 -6.77 -17.11 -0.35
N HIS A 258 -7.04 -18.29 -0.90
CA HIS A 258 -8.21 -18.57 -1.74
C HIS A 258 -9.52 -18.19 -1.02
N LYS A 259 -9.63 -18.54 0.26
CA LYS A 259 -10.84 -18.35 1.06
C LYS A 259 -11.04 -16.91 1.56
N TYR A 260 -9.96 -16.21 1.93
CA TYR A 260 -10.06 -14.94 2.66
C TYR A 260 -9.59 -13.71 1.88
N ALA A 261 -8.77 -13.86 0.83
CA ALA A 261 -8.18 -12.71 0.13
C ALA A 261 -9.26 -11.82 -0.49
N GLN A 262 -10.28 -12.39 -1.12
CA GLN A 262 -11.36 -11.61 -1.74
C GLN A 262 -12.06 -10.68 -0.74
N LYS A 263 -12.35 -11.19 0.47
CA LYS A 263 -13.00 -10.40 1.52
C LYS A 263 -12.08 -9.31 2.07
N ALA A 264 -10.80 -9.61 2.25
CA ALA A 264 -9.82 -8.61 2.67
C ALA A 264 -9.62 -7.52 1.60
N ILE A 265 -9.66 -7.91 0.32
CA ILE A 265 -9.54 -6.98 -0.81
C ILE A 265 -10.79 -6.12 -0.95
N SER A 266 -11.99 -6.66 -0.73
CA SER A 266 -13.21 -5.84 -0.79
C SER A 266 -13.20 -4.71 0.24
N VAL A 267 -12.60 -4.92 1.42
CA VAL A 267 -12.46 -3.85 2.44
C VAL A 267 -11.60 -2.68 1.93
N ILE A 268 -10.50 -2.95 1.20
CA ILE A 268 -9.68 -1.87 0.62
C ILE A 268 -10.39 -1.23 -0.58
N GLU A 269 -11.15 -2.00 -1.36
CA GLU A 269 -11.95 -1.49 -2.48
C GLU A 269 -13.06 -0.56 -1.97
N ASP A 270 -13.80 -0.96 -0.93
CA ASP A 270 -14.83 -0.15 -0.30
C ASP A 270 -14.24 1.15 0.27
N HIS A 271 -13.09 1.05 0.94
CA HIS A 271 -12.37 2.21 1.43
C HIS A 271 -11.97 3.16 0.29
N GLU A 272 -11.52 2.66 -0.85
CA GLU A 272 -11.19 3.51 -2.00
C GLU A 272 -12.44 4.13 -2.65
N GLN A 273 -13.54 3.38 -2.77
CA GLN A 273 -14.80 3.89 -3.30
C GLN A 273 -15.39 5.03 -2.46
N GLU A 274 -15.22 4.96 -1.14
CA GLU A 274 -15.68 6.01 -0.22
C GLU A 274 -14.73 7.22 -0.14
N ARG A 275 -13.61 7.22 -0.87
CA ARG A 275 -12.58 8.26 -0.78
C ARG A 275 -13.12 9.66 -1.02
N GLU A 276 -13.83 9.90 -2.11
CA GLU A 276 -14.37 11.24 -2.42
C GLU A 276 -15.40 11.70 -1.38
N LYS A 277 -16.15 10.77 -0.79
CA LYS A 277 -17.08 11.06 0.31
C LYS A 277 -16.32 11.49 1.57
N ARG A 278 -15.22 10.81 1.93
CA ARG A 278 -14.36 11.19 3.06
C ARG A 278 -13.71 12.55 2.85
N ILE A 279 -13.16 12.80 1.66
CA ILE A 279 -12.58 14.11 1.28
C ILE A 279 -13.63 15.21 1.43
N LYS A 280 -14.84 14.99 0.91
CA LYS A 280 -15.93 15.97 1.02
C LYS A 280 -16.30 16.26 2.48
N VAL A 281 -16.42 15.23 3.32
CA VAL A 281 -16.70 15.39 4.75
C VAL A 281 -15.60 16.19 5.44
N ALA A 282 -14.33 15.92 5.15
CA ALA A 282 -13.20 16.68 5.70
C ALA A 282 -13.23 18.15 5.25
N MET A 283 -13.49 18.40 3.96
CA MET A 283 -13.65 19.76 3.42
C MET A 283 -14.80 20.51 4.09
N ASP A 284 -15.96 19.88 4.26
CA ASP A 284 -17.13 20.49 4.91
C ASP A 284 -16.83 20.87 6.38
N ARG A 285 -16.09 20.03 7.10
CA ARG A 285 -15.63 20.33 8.47
C ARG A 285 -14.68 21.52 8.50
N VAL A 286 -13.66 21.54 7.65
CA VAL A 286 -12.69 22.65 7.58
C VAL A 286 -13.37 23.96 7.21
N LYS A 287 -14.30 23.93 6.26
CA LYS A 287 -15.11 25.09 5.87
C LYS A 287 -15.98 25.59 7.02
N SER A 288 -16.62 24.69 7.76
CA SER A 288 -17.45 25.02 8.93
C SER A 288 -16.61 25.61 10.06
N ASN A 289 -15.46 25.02 10.36
CA ASN A 289 -14.51 25.47 11.38
C ASN A 289 -13.94 26.86 11.07
N ALA A 290 -13.84 27.23 9.79
CA ALA A 290 -13.43 28.56 9.37
C ALA A 290 -14.50 29.64 9.60
N ARG A 291 -15.74 29.28 9.93
CA ARG A 291 -16.85 30.21 10.27
C ARG A 291 -17.07 31.32 9.24
N GLY A 292 -16.84 31.01 7.96
CA GLY A 292 -16.95 31.98 6.88
C GLY A 292 -15.75 32.94 6.72
N TYR A 293 -14.62 32.71 7.40
CA TYR A 293 -13.41 33.52 7.26
C TYR A 293 -12.39 32.84 6.36
N CYS A 294 -11.77 33.61 5.45
CA CYS A 294 -10.60 33.17 4.71
C CYS A 294 -9.42 33.00 5.67
N GLN A 295 -8.85 31.80 5.75
CA GLN A 295 -7.79 31.48 6.71
C GLN A 295 -6.41 32.03 6.31
N ILE A 296 -6.29 32.66 5.13
CA ILE A 296 -5.11 33.43 4.71
C ILE A 296 -5.39 34.93 4.94
N THR A 297 -6.39 35.48 4.25
CA THR A 297 -6.63 36.94 4.22
C THR A 297 -7.51 37.46 5.36
N ASN A 298 -8.03 36.59 6.23
CA ASN A 298 -8.95 36.92 7.34
C ASN A 298 -10.20 37.70 6.92
N ARG A 299 -10.45 37.84 5.62
CA ARG A 299 -11.67 38.44 5.08
C ARG A 299 -12.86 37.53 5.39
N ARG A 300 -13.97 38.13 5.82
CA ARG A 300 -15.24 37.43 6.02
C ARG A 300 -15.98 37.27 4.70
N GLN A 301 -16.48 36.07 4.45
CA GLN A 301 -17.35 35.75 3.33
C GLN A 301 -18.57 36.68 3.34
N SER A 302 -18.92 37.19 2.17
CA SER A 302 -20.15 37.93 1.94
C SER A 302 -20.66 37.64 0.55
N ILE A 303 -21.99 37.62 0.39
CA ILE A 303 -22.71 37.19 -0.82
C ILE A 303 -22.19 37.89 -2.09
N HIS A 304 -21.70 39.12 -1.97
CA HIS A 304 -21.28 39.95 -3.10
C HIS A 304 -19.75 40.05 -3.31
N LYS A 305 -18.91 39.44 -2.46
CA LYS A 305 -17.44 39.56 -2.56
C LYS A 305 -16.76 38.29 -3.03
N PHE A 306 -16.97 37.17 -2.33
CA PHE A 306 -16.34 35.89 -2.66
C PHE A 306 -17.04 34.74 -1.93
N ASN A 307 -16.82 33.52 -2.41
CA ASN A 307 -17.21 32.29 -1.73
C ASN A 307 -16.03 31.69 -0.97
N LEU A 308 -16.30 31.01 0.13
CA LEU A 308 -15.28 30.24 0.83
C LEU A 308 -15.10 28.87 0.15
N GLU A 309 -13.87 28.59 -0.25
CA GLU A 309 -13.45 27.34 -0.88
C GLU A 309 -12.44 26.64 0.05
N VAL A 310 -12.27 25.33 -0.11
CA VAL A 310 -11.28 24.57 0.64
C VAL A 310 -10.20 24.12 -0.35
N HIS A 311 -8.97 24.45 -0.03
CA HIS A 311 -7.80 24.14 -0.82
C HIS A 311 -6.97 23.05 -0.12
N HIS A 312 -6.44 22.12 -0.91
CA HIS A 312 -5.50 21.09 -0.46
C HIS A 312 -4.08 21.65 -0.51
N LEU A 313 -3.39 21.71 0.63
CA LEU A 313 -2.00 22.21 0.72
C LEU A 313 -1.04 21.33 -0.08
N PHE A 314 -1.24 20.01 -0.04
CA PHE A 314 -0.69 19.06 -1.01
C PHE A 314 -1.81 18.56 -1.91
N ASP A 315 -1.64 18.75 -3.23
CA ASP A 315 -2.64 18.39 -4.24
C ASP A 315 -3.18 16.97 -4.06
N LYS A 316 -4.51 16.83 -4.08
CA LYS A 316 -5.19 15.56 -3.82
C LYS A 316 -4.97 14.49 -4.88
N ASN A 317 -4.52 14.86 -6.08
CA ASN A 317 -4.27 13.90 -7.16
C ASN A 317 -2.85 13.31 -7.05
N HIS A 318 -1.87 14.14 -6.67
CA HIS A 318 -0.48 13.71 -6.48
C HIS A 318 -0.23 13.11 -5.09
N TYR A 319 -0.97 13.56 -4.07
CA TYR A 319 -0.85 13.11 -2.69
C TYR A 319 -2.18 12.56 -2.17
N PRO A 320 -2.69 11.46 -2.77
CA PRO A 320 -4.05 11.01 -2.51
C PRO A 320 -4.30 10.56 -1.07
N LYS A 321 -3.26 10.13 -0.35
CA LYS A 321 -3.29 9.72 1.07
C LYS A 321 -3.46 10.90 2.04
N LEU A 322 -3.18 12.12 1.59
CA LEU A 322 -3.32 13.34 2.40
C LEU A 322 -4.66 14.03 2.18
N ALA A 323 -5.48 13.56 1.23
CA ALA A 323 -6.59 14.32 0.68
C ALA A 323 -7.78 14.49 1.65
N ASP A 324 -7.97 13.56 2.59
CA ASP A 324 -9.01 13.60 3.62
C ASP A 324 -8.47 14.02 5.01
N LEU A 325 -7.17 14.33 5.12
CA LEU A 325 -6.58 14.87 6.34
C LEU A 325 -6.93 16.35 6.48
N GLU A 326 -7.66 16.72 7.54
CA GLU A 326 -8.05 18.13 7.78
C GLU A 326 -6.84 19.08 7.89
N VAL A 327 -5.68 18.58 8.34
CA VAL A 327 -4.43 19.34 8.40
C VAL A 327 -3.82 19.65 7.02
N ASN A 328 -4.20 18.90 5.99
CA ASN A 328 -3.86 19.18 4.59
C ASN A 328 -4.83 20.17 3.94
N LEU A 329 -5.83 20.66 4.65
CA LEU A 329 -6.89 21.49 4.09
C LEU A 329 -6.86 22.89 4.68
N ILE A 330 -7.12 23.90 3.85
CA ILE A 330 -7.25 25.29 4.28
C ILE A 330 -8.45 25.96 3.60
N ALA A 331 -9.30 26.60 4.38
CA ALA A 331 -10.43 27.35 3.85
C ALA A 331 -9.97 28.74 3.40
N ILE A 332 -10.08 29.06 2.12
CA ILE A 332 -9.60 30.31 1.51
C ILE A 332 -10.67 30.94 0.63
N ALA A 333 -10.52 32.24 0.38
CA ALA A 333 -11.44 32.97 -0.50
C ALA A 333 -11.25 32.51 -1.95
N SER A 334 -12.35 32.37 -2.70
CA SER A 334 -12.34 31.87 -4.09
C SER A 334 -11.48 32.71 -5.04
N ASP A 335 -11.39 34.02 -4.82
CA ASP A 335 -10.51 34.93 -5.56
C ASP A 335 -9.03 34.66 -5.26
N THR A 336 -8.67 34.46 -3.99
CA THR A 336 -7.33 34.06 -3.56
C THR A 336 -6.94 32.69 -4.12
N HIS A 337 -7.88 31.73 -4.09
CA HIS A 337 -7.66 30.38 -4.63
C HIS A 337 -7.40 30.41 -6.14
N LYS A 338 -8.22 31.16 -6.89
CA LYS A 338 -8.05 31.33 -8.34
C LYS A 338 -6.72 32.01 -8.66
N HIS A 339 -6.34 33.06 -7.95
CA HIS A 339 -5.09 33.76 -8.17
C HIS A 339 -3.87 32.88 -7.87
N PHE A 340 -3.91 32.09 -6.79
CA PHE A 340 -2.88 31.10 -6.48
C PHE A 340 -2.64 30.13 -7.64
N HIS A 341 -3.71 29.49 -8.14
CA HIS A 341 -3.56 28.56 -9.26
C HIS A 341 -3.17 29.24 -10.57
N GLN A 342 -3.59 30.49 -10.81
CA GLN A 342 -3.12 31.26 -11.97
C GLN A 342 -1.61 31.52 -11.91
N TRP A 343 -1.10 31.90 -10.74
CA TRP A 343 0.33 32.12 -10.51
C TRP A 343 1.15 30.83 -10.65
N MET A 344 0.61 29.68 -10.23
CA MET A 344 1.23 28.35 -10.38
C MET A 344 1.22 27.79 -11.82
N GLY A 345 0.67 28.52 -12.80
CA GLY A 345 0.55 28.05 -14.19
C GLY A 345 -0.73 27.26 -14.50
N GLY A 346 -1.70 27.22 -13.57
CA GLY A 346 -3.04 26.68 -13.76
C GLY A 346 -3.44 25.60 -12.75
N CYS A 347 -4.70 25.16 -12.81
CA CYS A 347 -5.24 24.12 -11.91
C CYS A 347 -4.74 22.70 -12.23
N HIS A 348 -3.98 22.50 -13.31
CA HIS A 348 -3.42 21.21 -13.70
C HIS A 348 -2.02 20.97 -13.11
N THR A 349 -1.38 22.03 -12.59
CA THR A 349 -0.10 21.95 -11.91
C THR A 349 -0.33 21.44 -10.48
N SER A 350 0.40 20.39 -10.09
CA SER A 350 0.43 19.95 -8.69
C SER A 350 0.92 21.08 -7.79
N CYS A 351 0.31 21.24 -6.63
CA CYS A 351 0.73 22.22 -5.63
C CYS A 351 1.09 21.53 -4.32
N THR A 352 2.02 22.16 -3.62
CA THR A 352 2.56 21.77 -2.32
C THR A 352 2.43 22.91 -1.32
N ILE A 353 2.64 22.61 -0.05
CA ILE A 353 2.58 23.62 1.00
C ILE A 353 3.66 24.69 0.81
N GLU A 354 4.82 24.30 0.26
CA GLU A 354 5.90 25.22 -0.13
C GLU A 354 5.45 26.22 -1.19
N ASP A 355 4.63 25.79 -2.15
CA ASP A 355 4.10 26.67 -3.20
C ASP A 355 3.16 27.72 -2.60
N MET A 356 2.31 27.32 -1.66
CA MET A 356 1.45 28.23 -0.91
C MET A 356 2.27 29.21 -0.05
N GLU A 357 3.33 28.75 0.61
CA GLU A 357 4.27 29.60 1.37
C GLU A 357 4.92 30.66 0.46
N ARG A 358 5.42 30.25 -0.72
CA ARG A 358 6.02 31.17 -1.71
C ARG A 358 5.01 32.20 -2.21
N TYR A 359 3.81 31.76 -2.56
CA TYR A 359 2.72 32.66 -2.99
C TYR A 359 2.40 33.70 -1.92
N ILE A 360 2.27 33.29 -0.66
CA ILE A 360 1.97 34.21 0.45
C ILE A 360 3.10 35.23 0.66
N ALA A 361 4.36 34.79 0.54
CA ALA A 361 5.51 35.69 0.66
C ALA A 361 5.52 36.75 -0.47
N GLU A 362 5.35 36.32 -1.71
CA GLU A 362 5.36 37.17 -2.90
C GLU A 362 4.22 38.20 -2.90
N PHE A 363 3.03 37.78 -2.50
CA PHE A 363 1.83 38.62 -2.51
C PHE A 363 1.44 39.14 -1.12
N SER A 364 2.38 39.16 -0.17
CA SER A 364 2.11 39.57 1.21
C SER A 364 1.45 40.96 1.32
N GLY A 365 1.93 41.94 0.56
CA GLY A 365 1.36 43.30 0.57
C GLY A 365 -0.07 43.40 0.02
N SER A 366 -0.51 42.48 -0.85
CA SER A 366 -1.87 42.48 -1.38
C SER A 366 -2.82 41.58 -0.57
N LEU A 367 -2.31 40.49 0.02
CA LEU A 367 -3.06 39.52 0.82
C LEU A 367 -3.36 40.02 2.24
N PHE A 368 -2.43 40.80 2.82
CA PHE A 368 -2.53 41.32 4.18
C PHE A 368 -2.62 42.84 4.14
N GLN A 369 -3.84 43.37 4.27
CA GLN A 369 -4.10 44.82 4.22
C GLN A 369 -4.57 45.32 5.59
N GLY A 370 -4.13 46.52 5.98
CA GLY A 370 -4.54 47.19 7.22
C GLY A 370 -3.50 47.11 8.35
N GLY A 371 -3.88 47.58 9.54
CA GLY A 371 -2.99 47.73 10.70
C GLY A 371 -2.45 46.40 11.26
N ASP A 372 -3.16 45.29 11.05
CA ASP A 372 -2.84 43.98 11.63
C ASP A 372 -2.11 43.04 10.65
N ALA A 373 -1.63 43.57 9.52
CA ALA A 373 -1.07 42.77 8.42
C ALA A 373 0.09 41.85 8.86
N VAL A 374 0.98 42.36 9.73
CA VAL A 374 2.13 41.60 10.26
C VAL A 374 1.70 40.49 11.21
N GLU A 375 0.73 40.75 12.08
CA GLU A 375 0.21 39.74 12.99
C GLU A 375 -0.48 38.61 12.21
N GLN A 376 -1.26 38.98 11.20
CA GLN A 376 -1.97 38.04 10.36
C GLN A 376 -1.03 37.18 9.52
N SER A 377 -0.04 37.77 8.86
CA SER A 377 0.96 37.03 8.10
C SER A 377 1.73 36.04 8.99
N THR A 378 2.08 36.46 10.21
CA THR A 378 2.73 35.61 11.22
C THR A 378 1.84 34.42 11.62
N LYS A 379 0.55 34.66 11.90
CA LYS A 379 -0.40 33.58 12.22
C LYS A 379 -0.53 32.55 11.10
N VAL A 380 -0.60 33.02 9.86
CA VAL A 380 -0.67 32.13 8.69
C VAL A 380 0.62 31.31 8.54
N ALA A 381 1.78 31.94 8.69
CA ALA A 381 3.07 31.25 8.64
C ALA A 381 3.20 30.16 9.71
N ILE A 382 2.80 30.44 10.96
CA ILE A 382 2.79 29.46 12.06
C ILE A 382 1.86 28.29 11.72
N LYS A 383 0.67 28.57 11.17
CA LYS A 383 -0.29 27.54 10.79
C LYS A 383 0.27 26.63 9.69
N LEU A 384 0.83 27.21 8.62
CA LEU A 384 1.43 26.43 7.53
C LEU A 384 2.63 25.61 8.00
N SER A 385 3.50 26.18 8.83
CA SER A 385 4.63 25.46 9.42
C SER A 385 4.17 24.28 10.28
N SER A 386 3.10 24.46 11.06
CA SER A 386 2.52 23.39 11.89
C SER A 386 1.91 22.28 11.02
N ALA A 387 1.18 22.66 9.95
CA ALA A 387 0.61 21.71 9.00
C ALA A 387 1.70 20.94 8.27
N LYS A 388 2.74 21.62 7.77
CA LYS A 388 3.93 21.03 7.13
C LYS A 388 4.60 19.99 8.02
N LYS A 389 4.81 20.32 9.30
CA LYS A 389 5.40 19.40 10.28
C LYS A 389 4.53 18.16 10.50
N ALA A 390 3.21 18.35 10.59
CA ALA A 390 2.27 17.24 10.77
C ALA A 390 2.17 16.35 9.52
N LEU A 391 2.24 16.94 8.33
CA LEU A 391 2.13 16.20 7.07
C LEU A 391 3.42 15.46 6.70
N LYS A 392 4.58 15.93 7.17
CA LYS A 392 5.88 15.27 6.96
C LYS A 392 5.96 13.85 7.55
N SER A 393 5.12 13.48 8.52
CA SER A 393 5.08 12.08 9.00
C SER A 393 4.36 11.13 8.06
N TYR A 394 3.72 11.64 6.99
CA TYR A 394 2.95 10.89 6.01
C TYR A 394 3.59 10.88 4.61
N LEU A 395 4.65 11.67 4.41
CA LEU A 395 5.50 11.72 3.22
C LEU A 395 6.78 10.92 3.50
#